data_AF-A0A4Q3EEE1-F1
#
_entry.id   AF-A0A4Q3EEE1-F1
#
_cell.length_a   1.000
_cell.length_b   1.000
_cell.length_c   1.000
_cell.angle_alpha   90.00
_cell.angle_beta   90.00
_cell.angle_gamma   90.00
#
_symmetry.space_group_name_H-M   'P 1'
#
loop_
_entity.id
_entity.type
_entity.pdbx_description
1 polymer ?
#
loop_
_entity_poly.entity_id
_entity_poly.type
_entity_poly.pdbx_seq_one_letter_code
_entity_poly.pdbx_strand_id
1 'polypeptide(L)'
;MKIHYLIYGFAAVILSFTACKKDKTNTINNSGTADFSRYVAVGNSISSGYADGGLYLAGQQMAFPNLLAGQMKLAGGGNFTSPFFSADQENGSGYVKLTGYNVDGTPIIVPVTDKVAIRGKTTIAGIDVTLYTKYSGDLNNYGVPGIKLADVTNPLYGNFNGYYERLLPGNAGTNSTAYLDFVTAKPFTFFTCWLGNNDALGYATSDGSAAYALTDKTTFAQLYTTTIAALTKSGAKGVVTTIPDVTVIPYFHYITVPALVAAAQKVNPLFTTLYIKALDQSGNYVTRAATNADDIMLTFDTKQLGGVVNGQPLYGLSPTNPLLSKEVLDVN
;
A
#
# COMPACT_ATOMS: atom_id res chain seq x y z
N MET A 1 14.90 11.37 50.33
CA MET A 1 14.36 10.65 49.15
C MET A 1 13.26 9.71 49.64
N LYS A 2 12.00 9.88 49.20
CA LYS A 2 10.88 9.05 49.71
C LYS A 2 11.07 7.59 49.28
N ILE A 3 10.92 6.64 50.20
CA ILE A 3 11.09 5.18 50.00
C ILE A 3 10.36 4.66 48.76
N HIS A 4 9.21 5.23 48.41
CA HIS A 4 8.45 4.86 47.21
C HIS A 4 9.23 5.11 45.89
N TYR A 5 10.06 6.15 45.79
CA TYR A 5 10.87 6.39 44.59
C TYR A 5 12.02 5.37 44.43
N LEU A 6 12.53 4.83 45.53
CA LEU A 6 13.47 3.71 45.53
C LEU A 6 12.79 2.42 45.08
N ILE A 7 11.56 2.17 45.50
CA ILE A 7 10.77 1.00 45.08
C ILE A 7 10.41 1.08 43.59
N TYR A 8 9.98 2.25 43.09
CA TYR A 8 9.69 2.44 41.66
C TYR A 8 10.97 2.38 40.80
N GLY A 9 12.09 2.93 41.29
CA GLY A 9 13.39 2.80 40.62
C GLY A 9 13.86 1.34 40.54
N PHE A 10 13.72 0.58 41.63
CA PHE A 10 14.10 -0.83 41.68
C PHE A 10 13.19 -1.70 40.80
N ALA A 11 11.89 -1.42 40.75
CA ALA A 11 10.94 -2.09 39.87
C ALA A 11 11.21 -1.82 38.38
N ALA A 12 11.56 -0.58 38.01
CA ALA A 12 11.94 -0.21 36.64
C ALA A 12 13.24 -0.90 36.19
N VAL A 13 14.22 -1.03 37.09
CA VAL A 13 15.47 -1.76 36.85
C VAL A 13 15.19 -3.26 36.66
N ILE A 14 14.38 -3.89 37.50
CA ILE A 14 14.01 -5.32 37.35
C ILE A 14 13.25 -5.55 36.04
N LEU A 15 12.30 -4.68 35.68
CA LEU A 15 11.55 -4.76 34.41
C LEU A 15 12.47 -4.61 33.18
N SER A 16 13.51 -3.78 33.28
CA SER A 16 14.50 -3.60 32.20
C SER A 16 15.39 -4.84 31.96
N PHE A 17 15.59 -5.69 32.98
CA PHE A 17 16.32 -6.96 32.84
C PHE A 17 15.43 -8.13 32.35
N THR A 18 14.10 -8.01 32.42
CA THR A 18 13.17 -9.05 31.92
C THR A 18 12.68 -8.82 30.49
N ALA A 19 12.90 -7.64 29.91
CA ALA A 19 12.46 -7.29 28.56
C ALA A 19 13.27 -7.95 27.44
N CYS A 20 14.42 -8.56 27.75
CA CYS A 20 15.17 -9.40 26.81
C CYS A 20 14.98 -10.88 27.14
N LYS A 21 13.80 -11.44 26.84
CA LYS A 21 13.80 -12.84 26.38
C LYS A 21 14.56 -12.81 25.06
N LYS A 22 15.82 -13.29 25.08
CA LYS A 22 16.58 -13.56 23.86
C LYS A 22 15.65 -14.32 22.92
N ASP A 23 15.35 -13.74 21.76
CA ASP A 23 14.59 -14.46 20.73
C ASP A 23 15.22 -15.84 20.61
N LYS A 24 14.39 -16.89 20.64
CA LYS A 24 14.88 -18.25 20.41
C LYS A 24 15.67 -18.19 19.13
N THR A 25 16.97 -18.46 19.19
CA THR A 25 17.80 -18.68 18.02
C THR A 25 17.31 -19.97 17.39
N ASN A 26 16.22 -19.87 16.62
CA ASN A 26 15.74 -20.95 15.78
C ASN A 26 16.66 -21.00 14.57
N THR A 27 17.90 -21.48 14.77
CA THR A 27 18.82 -21.85 13.71
C THR A 27 18.39 -23.20 13.12
N ILE A 28 17.15 -23.29 12.67
CA ILE A 28 16.76 -24.37 11.74
C ILE A 28 16.75 -23.74 10.36
N ASN A 29 17.94 -23.64 9.77
CA ASN A 29 18.14 -23.29 8.37
C ASN A 29 17.91 -24.53 7.51
N ASN A 30 16.71 -25.09 7.57
CA ASN A 30 16.31 -26.28 6.83
C ASN A 30 15.08 -25.94 5.98
N SER A 31 15.12 -26.26 4.69
CA SER A 31 14.00 -26.06 3.78
C SER A 31 12.88 -27.09 3.96
N GLY A 32 13.10 -28.13 4.78
CA GLY A 32 12.20 -29.27 4.90
C GLY A 32 12.11 -29.99 3.56
N THR A 33 10.94 -29.89 2.93
CA THR A 33 10.68 -30.43 1.58
C THR A 33 10.57 -29.35 0.51
N ALA A 34 10.75 -28.07 0.86
CA ALA A 34 10.69 -26.97 -0.10
C ALA A 34 12.00 -26.89 -0.90
N ASP A 35 11.88 -26.54 -2.18
CA ASP A 35 13.00 -26.29 -3.08
C ASP A 35 13.12 -24.80 -3.37
N PHE A 36 14.04 -24.12 -2.68
CA PHE A 36 14.30 -22.69 -2.84
C PHE A 36 15.37 -22.38 -3.90
N SER A 37 15.79 -23.36 -4.72
CA SER A 37 16.86 -23.17 -5.71
C SER A 37 16.57 -22.03 -6.69
N ARG A 38 15.29 -21.79 -7.03
CA ARG A 38 14.85 -20.57 -7.68
C ARG A 38 13.52 -20.08 -7.11
N TYR A 39 13.60 -19.20 -6.11
CA TYR A 39 12.47 -18.46 -5.54
C TYR A 39 12.08 -17.27 -6.42
N VAL A 40 10.79 -17.08 -6.69
CA VAL A 40 10.23 -15.86 -7.30
C VAL A 40 9.13 -15.24 -6.43
N ALA A 41 9.08 -13.92 -6.40
CA ALA A 41 8.03 -13.18 -5.71
C ALA A 41 7.09 -12.52 -6.71
N VAL A 42 5.82 -12.89 -6.65
CA VAL A 42 4.74 -12.38 -7.49
C VAL A 42 3.89 -11.46 -6.63
N GLY A 43 3.71 -10.21 -7.01
CA GLY A 43 2.89 -9.32 -6.18
C GLY A 43 2.89 -7.87 -6.61
N ASN A 44 2.59 -7.02 -5.64
CA ASN A 44 2.23 -5.63 -5.87
C ASN A 44 3.30 -4.65 -5.34
N SER A 45 2.86 -3.42 -5.03
CA SER A 45 3.60 -2.35 -4.37
C SER A 45 4.45 -2.84 -3.19
N ILE A 46 3.89 -3.63 -2.28
CA ILE A 46 4.59 -4.11 -1.08
C ILE A 46 5.72 -5.08 -1.45
N SER A 47 5.47 -5.99 -2.38
CA SER A 47 6.49 -6.92 -2.90
C SER A 47 7.62 -6.19 -3.60
N SER A 48 7.33 -5.06 -4.26
CA SER A 48 8.34 -4.25 -4.95
C SER A 48 9.19 -3.38 -4.01
N GLY A 49 8.70 -3.11 -2.79
CA GLY A 49 9.31 -2.14 -1.87
C GLY A 49 8.87 -0.70 -2.09
N TYR A 50 7.67 -0.49 -2.62
CA TYR A 50 7.05 0.83 -2.70
C TYR A 50 6.70 1.33 -1.29
N ALA A 51 7.14 2.53 -0.94
CA ALA A 51 6.93 3.15 0.35
C ALA A 51 6.88 4.68 0.18
N ASP A 52 6.29 5.39 1.13
CA ASP A 52 6.33 6.86 1.18
C ASP A 52 5.92 7.56 -0.13
N GLY A 53 4.97 6.96 -0.86
CA GLY A 53 4.51 7.49 -2.14
C GLY A 53 5.46 7.25 -3.33
N GLY A 54 6.44 6.35 -3.23
CA GLY A 54 7.38 6.04 -4.30
C GLY A 54 7.99 4.65 -4.29
N LEU A 55 8.56 4.26 -5.42
CA LEU A 55 9.49 3.13 -5.54
C LEU A 55 10.91 3.69 -5.59
N TYR A 56 11.75 3.35 -4.62
CA TYR A 56 13.12 3.86 -4.51
C TYR A 56 14.03 2.80 -3.88
N LEU A 57 15.35 2.92 -4.08
CA LEU A 57 16.33 1.86 -3.81
C LEU A 57 16.25 1.32 -2.37
N ALA A 58 16.23 2.20 -1.37
CA ALA A 58 16.18 1.76 0.02
C ALA A 58 14.87 1.01 0.35
N GLY A 59 13.73 1.45 -0.17
CA GLY A 59 12.45 0.72 -0.06
C GLY A 59 12.52 -0.65 -0.73
N GLN A 60 13.11 -0.72 -1.94
CA GLN A 60 13.29 -1.99 -2.64
C GLN A 60 14.17 -2.96 -1.87
N GLN A 61 15.28 -2.51 -1.27
CA GLN A 61 16.19 -3.35 -0.48
C GLN A 61 15.49 -3.97 0.73
N MET A 62 14.54 -3.24 1.33
CA MET A 62 13.77 -3.68 2.49
C MET A 62 12.46 -4.40 2.13
N ALA A 63 12.16 -4.58 0.84
CA ALA A 63 10.98 -5.32 0.41
C ALA A 63 11.02 -6.75 0.97
N PHE A 64 9.88 -7.23 1.49
CA PHE A 64 9.81 -8.53 2.16
C PHE A 64 10.38 -9.70 1.31
N PRO A 65 10.28 -9.74 -0.04
CA PRO A 65 10.88 -10.82 -0.80
C PRO A 65 12.40 -10.89 -0.67
N ASN A 66 13.10 -9.75 -0.58
CA ASN A 66 14.55 -9.71 -0.37
C ASN A 66 14.91 -10.27 1.01
N LEU A 67 14.11 -9.94 2.03
CA LEU A 67 14.30 -10.46 3.40
C LEU A 67 14.04 -11.98 3.47
N LEU A 68 12.96 -12.46 2.86
CA LEU A 68 12.65 -13.89 2.77
C LEU A 68 13.73 -14.65 1.99
N ALA A 69 14.18 -14.12 0.85
CA ALA A 69 15.24 -14.72 0.07
C ALA A 69 16.55 -14.83 0.86
N GLY A 70 16.86 -13.82 1.69
CA GLY A 70 18.00 -13.88 2.61
C GLY A 70 17.93 -15.08 3.57
N GLN A 71 16.74 -15.37 4.11
CA GLN A 71 16.52 -16.55 4.95
C GLN A 71 16.53 -17.86 4.15
N MET A 72 15.89 -17.88 2.98
CA MET A 72 15.87 -19.05 2.08
C MET A 72 17.28 -19.44 1.63
N LYS A 73 18.17 -18.48 1.41
CA LYS A 73 19.58 -18.72 1.07
C LYS A 73 20.31 -19.49 2.16
N LEU A 74 20.00 -19.25 3.44
CA LEU A 74 20.54 -20.02 4.55
C LEU A 74 20.04 -21.47 4.53
N ALA A 75 18.86 -21.72 3.97
CA ALA A 75 18.23 -23.03 3.80
C ALA A 75 18.48 -23.67 2.42
N GLY A 76 19.58 -23.32 1.73
CA GLY A 76 19.94 -23.90 0.43
C GLY A 76 19.30 -23.23 -0.79
N GLY A 77 18.68 -22.06 -0.61
CA GLY A 77 18.09 -21.27 -1.69
C GLY A 77 19.12 -20.63 -2.62
N GLY A 78 18.68 -20.37 -3.85
CA GLY A 78 19.50 -19.71 -4.87
C GLY A 78 19.71 -18.22 -4.65
N ASN A 79 20.38 -17.59 -5.61
CA ASN A 79 20.46 -16.13 -5.66
C ASN A 79 19.10 -15.52 -5.98
N PHE A 80 18.83 -14.36 -5.38
CA PHE A 80 17.60 -13.61 -5.58
C PHE A 80 17.93 -12.20 -6.07
N THR A 81 17.37 -11.82 -7.21
CA THR A 81 17.56 -10.49 -7.79
C THR A 81 16.24 -9.71 -7.79
N SER A 82 16.35 -8.44 -7.40
CA SER A 82 15.27 -7.45 -7.46
C SER A 82 15.62 -6.37 -8.47
N PRO A 83 14.63 -5.69 -9.08
CA PRO A 83 14.88 -4.70 -10.11
C PRO A 83 15.26 -3.35 -9.48
N PHE A 84 16.41 -3.31 -8.80
CA PHE A 84 16.88 -2.14 -8.07
C PHE A 84 17.17 -0.96 -9.00
N PHE A 85 16.91 0.25 -8.51
CA PHE A 85 17.52 1.45 -9.09
C PHE A 85 19.01 1.50 -8.76
N SER A 86 19.79 2.08 -9.65
CA SER A 86 21.22 2.28 -9.45
C SER A 86 21.51 3.39 -8.43
N ALA A 87 22.75 3.49 -7.95
CA ALA A 87 23.13 4.47 -6.94
C ALA A 87 23.02 5.94 -7.41
N ASP A 88 23.19 6.20 -8.71
CA ASP A 88 22.96 7.52 -9.33
C ASP A 88 21.47 7.87 -9.46
N GLN A 89 20.58 6.88 -9.32
CA GLN A 89 19.13 7.02 -9.41
C GLN A 89 18.42 6.44 -8.18
N GLU A 90 19.06 6.50 -7.02
CA GLU A 90 18.63 5.80 -5.80
C GLU A 90 17.24 6.23 -5.30
N ASN A 91 16.80 7.44 -5.64
CA ASN A 91 15.49 7.94 -5.28
C ASN A 91 14.38 7.49 -6.25
N GLY A 92 14.72 6.76 -7.33
CA GLY A 92 13.75 6.03 -8.15
C GLY A 92 12.63 6.91 -8.72
N SER A 93 11.39 6.65 -8.33
CA SER A 93 10.25 7.49 -8.76
C SER A 93 10.16 8.85 -8.05
N GLY A 94 11.04 9.13 -7.09
CA GLY A 94 10.81 10.09 -6.03
C GLY A 94 9.88 9.50 -4.95
N TYR A 95 9.88 10.12 -3.78
CA TYR A 95 9.06 9.75 -2.62
C TYR A 95 8.90 10.98 -1.72
N VAL A 96 8.10 10.91 -0.66
CA VAL A 96 7.98 11.99 0.33
C VAL A 96 8.72 11.67 1.62
N LYS A 97 9.26 12.69 2.27
CA LYS A 97 10.00 12.54 3.53
C LYS A 97 9.47 13.49 4.59
N LEU A 98 9.28 12.97 5.80
CA LEU A 98 9.10 13.78 6.99
C LEU A 98 10.42 14.45 7.37
N THR A 99 10.45 15.78 7.41
CA THR A 99 11.66 16.57 7.72
C THR A 99 11.57 17.30 9.05
N GLY A 100 10.41 17.33 9.67
CA GLY A 100 10.18 17.93 10.96
C GLY A 100 8.70 18.15 11.22
N TYR A 101 8.41 19.01 12.18
CA TYR A 101 7.07 19.44 12.53
C TYR A 101 7.04 20.97 12.65
N ASN A 102 5.94 21.58 12.24
CA ASN A 102 5.67 22.98 12.51
C ASN A 102 5.46 23.20 14.02
N VAL A 103 5.43 24.47 14.45
CA VAL A 103 5.21 24.85 15.87
C VAL A 103 3.89 24.30 16.42
N ASP A 104 2.88 24.15 15.57
CA ASP A 104 1.57 23.59 15.91
C ASP A 104 1.54 22.05 15.92
N GLY A 105 2.69 21.39 15.69
CA GLY A 105 2.82 19.93 15.66
C GLY A 105 2.44 19.28 14.33
N THR A 106 2.06 20.04 13.30
CA THR A 106 1.76 19.46 11.98
C THR A 106 3.03 19.00 11.25
N PRO A 107 3.01 17.85 10.54
CA PRO A 107 4.21 17.31 9.91
C PRO A 107 4.65 18.15 8.70
N ILE A 108 5.96 18.37 8.58
CA ILE A 108 6.57 18.96 7.38
C ILE A 108 7.02 17.82 6.47
N ILE A 109 6.24 17.59 5.42
CA ILE A 109 6.49 16.56 4.42
C ILE A 109 7.01 17.24 3.16
N VAL A 110 8.18 16.80 2.67
CA VAL A 110 8.78 17.35 1.44
C VAL A 110 8.95 16.25 0.39
N PRO A 111 8.75 16.55 -0.90
CA PRO A 111 9.07 15.61 -1.95
C PRO A 111 10.58 15.50 -2.14
N VAL A 112 11.06 14.28 -2.37
CA VAL A 112 12.43 13.97 -2.81
C VAL A 112 12.40 13.77 -4.32
N THR A 113 13.10 14.65 -5.04
CA THR A 113 13.01 14.74 -6.51
C THR A 113 14.38 14.76 -7.21
N ASP A 114 15.47 14.75 -6.46
CA ASP A 114 16.82 14.54 -6.97
C ASP A 114 17.11 13.05 -7.17
N LYS A 115 18.11 12.71 -7.99
CA LYS A 115 18.52 11.31 -8.26
C LYS A 115 17.34 10.38 -8.59
N VAL A 116 16.35 10.90 -9.32
CA VAL A 116 15.21 10.11 -9.79
C VAL A 116 15.59 9.34 -11.05
N ALA A 117 14.96 8.18 -11.23
CA ALA A 117 15.08 7.31 -12.39
C ALA A 117 14.05 7.65 -13.49
N ILE A 118 13.55 8.89 -13.55
CA ILE A 118 12.54 9.29 -14.55
C ILE A 118 13.25 9.58 -15.87
N ARG A 119 12.93 8.82 -16.91
CA ARG A 119 13.47 9.01 -18.27
C ARG A 119 12.57 9.83 -19.19
N GLY A 120 11.31 10.03 -18.80
CA GLY A 120 10.35 10.81 -19.57
C GLY A 120 8.91 10.54 -19.14
N LYS A 121 7.98 11.16 -19.87
CA LYS A 121 6.54 10.93 -19.77
C LYS A 121 5.96 10.73 -21.16
N THR A 122 4.92 9.93 -21.26
CA THR A 122 4.17 9.73 -22.51
C THR A 122 2.69 9.64 -22.20
N THR A 123 1.83 9.92 -23.18
CA THR A 123 0.38 9.78 -23.05
C THR A 123 -0.08 8.66 -23.97
N ILE A 124 -0.71 7.62 -23.43
CA ILE A 124 -1.27 6.50 -24.18
C ILE A 124 -2.78 6.53 -24.00
N ALA A 125 -3.53 6.68 -25.09
CA ALA A 125 -4.99 6.76 -25.07
C ALA A 125 -5.56 7.78 -24.04
N GLY A 126 -4.89 8.93 -23.90
CA GLY A 126 -5.27 9.99 -22.95
C GLY A 126 -4.84 9.75 -21.50
N ILE A 127 -4.10 8.67 -21.22
CA ILE A 127 -3.55 8.36 -19.89
C ILE A 127 -2.07 8.69 -19.86
N ASP A 128 -1.67 9.57 -18.94
CA ASP A 128 -0.26 9.92 -18.74
C ASP A 128 0.48 8.82 -17.98
N VAL A 129 1.64 8.46 -18.52
CA VAL A 129 2.51 7.40 -17.99
C VAL A 129 3.90 7.99 -17.77
N THR A 130 4.35 7.97 -16.51
CA THR A 130 5.74 8.30 -16.19
C THR A 130 6.61 7.08 -16.49
N LEU A 131 7.67 7.30 -17.25
CA LEU A 131 8.59 6.25 -17.67
C LEU A 131 9.82 6.27 -16.77
N TYR A 132 10.17 5.11 -16.23
CA TYR A 132 11.37 4.93 -15.40
C TYR A 132 12.50 4.26 -16.18
N THR A 133 13.74 4.40 -15.69
CA THR A 133 14.90 3.69 -16.22
C THR A 133 14.62 2.20 -16.31
N LYS A 134 14.87 1.63 -17.49
CA LYS A 134 14.68 0.22 -17.79
C LYS A 134 15.56 -0.64 -16.90
N TYR A 135 15.02 -1.76 -16.45
CA TYR A 135 15.80 -2.81 -15.81
C TYR A 135 16.03 -3.94 -16.81
N SER A 136 17.28 -4.36 -16.94
CA SER A 136 17.68 -5.52 -17.73
C SER A 136 18.48 -6.48 -16.87
N GLY A 137 18.24 -7.78 -17.00
CA GLY A 137 18.97 -8.81 -16.29
C GLY A 137 18.03 -9.87 -15.73
N ASP A 138 18.58 -10.74 -14.88
CA ASP A 138 17.77 -11.71 -14.18
C ASP A 138 16.88 -11.05 -13.13
N LEU A 139 15.71 -11.64 -12.95
CA LEU A 139 14.68 -11.17 -12.04
C LEU A 139 14.14 -12.36 -11.24
N ASN A 140 13.96 -12.13 -9.94
CA ASN A 140 13.22 -12.99 -9.03
C ASN A 140 12.07 -12.23 -8.37
N ASN A 141 12.23 -10.93 -8.09
CA ASN A 141 11.16 -10.09 -7.58
C ASN A 141 10.37 -9.44 -8.73
N TYR A 142 9.15 -9.93 -8.94
CA TYR A 142 8.22 -9.45 -9.95
C TYR A 142 7.18 -8.46 -9.38
N GLY A 143 7.41 -7.90 -8.19
CA GLY A 143 6.50 -6.91 -7.62
C GLY A 143 6.28 -5.69 -8.53
N VAL A 144 5.03 -5.38 -8.83
CA VAL A 144 4.65 -4.19 -9.62
C VAL A 144 3.74 -3.28 -8.78
N PRO A 145 4.18 -2.05 -8.43
CA PRO A 145 3.32 -1.08 -7.79
C PRO A 145 2.01 -0.84 -8.54
N GLY A 146 0.90 -0.89 -7.82
CA GLY A 146 -0.45 -0.62 -8.34
C GLY A 146 -1.12 -1.76 -9.11
N ILE A 147 -0.47 -2.89 -9.35
CA ILE A 147 -1.09 -4.02 -10.07
C ILE A 147 -2.27 -4.62 -9.29
N LYS A 148 -3.41 -4.82 -9.98
CA LYS A 148 -4.58 -5.57 -9.52
C LYS A 148 -4.64 -6.94 -10.19
N LEU A 149 -5.51 -7.84 -9.72
CA LEU A 149 -5.74 -9.11 -10.43
C LEU A 149 -6.27 -8.92 -11.85
N ALA A 150 -7.11 -7.91 -12.09
CA ALA A 150 -7.65 -7.61 -13.42
C ALA A 150 -6.55 -7.29 -14.46
N ASP A 151 -5.37 -6.89 -14.01
CA ASP A 151 -4.25 -6.52 -14.88
C ASP A 151 -3.39 -7.73 -15.29
N VAL A 152 -3.44 -8.85 -14.55
CA VAL A 152 -2.41 -9.90 -14.65
C VAL A 152 -2.42 -10.63 -15.99
N THR A 153 -3.59 -10.72 -16.62
CA THR A 153 -3.79 -11.34 -17.94
C THR A 153 -3.88 -10.32 -19.07
N ASN A 154 -3.85 -9.01 -18.77
CA ASN A 154 -3.95 -7.97 -19.77
C ASN A 154 -2.58 -7.73 -20.45
N PRO A 155 -2.40 -8.08 -21.74
CA PRO A 155 -1.13 -7.90 -22.43
C PRO A 155 -0.74 -6.43 -22.62
N LEU A 156 -1.70 -5.50 -22.53
CA LEU A 156 -1.46 -4.07 -22.72
C LEU A 156 -1.11 -3.35 -21.42
N TYR A 157 -1.19 -4.00 -20.25
CA TYR A 157 -1.00 -3.34 -18.95
C TYR A 157 0.34 -2.61 -18.82
N GLY A 158 1.41 -3.19 -19.40
CA GLY A 158 2.74 -2.57 -19.44
C GLY A 158 2.82 -1.26 -20.24
N ASN A 159 1.77 -0.86 -20.94
CA ASN A 159 1.68 0.45 -21.59
C ASN A 159 1.10 1.53 -20.69
N PHE A 160 0.46 1.16 -19.58
CA PHE A 160 -0.27 2.07 -18.68
C PHE A 160 0.30 2.10 -17.26
N ASN A 161 1.26 1.23 -16.93
CA ASN A 161 1.95 1.22 -15.66
C ASN A 161 3.47 1.36 -15.88
N GLY A 162 4.04 2.51 -15.54
CA GLY A 162 5.47 2.80 -15.68
C GLY A 162 6.40 1.84 -14.93
N TYR A 163 5.93 1.25 -13.83
CA TYR A 163 6.71 0.30 -13.03
C TYR A 163 6.75 -1.10 -13.65
N TYR A 164 5.70 -1.52 -14.36
CA TYR A 164 5.76 -2.75 -15.16
C TYR A 164 6.48 -2.50 -16.48
N GLU A 165 6.21 -1.36 -17.11
CA GLU A 165 6.87 -0.90 -18.33
C GLU A 165 8.39 -1.00 -18.22
N ARG A 166 8.98 -0.54 -17.10
CA ARG A 166 10.44 -0.60 -16.92
C ARG A 166 11.03 -2.01 -16.88
N LEU A 167 10.22 -3.04 -16.64
CA LEU A 167 10.64 -4.44 -16.59
C LEU A 167 10.53 -5.13 -17.97
N LEU A 168 9.89 -4.48 -18.94
CA LEU A 168 9.69 -4.98 -20.29
C LEU A 168 10.72 -4.40 -21.27
N PRO A 169 11.08 -5.14 -22.33
CA PRO A 169 12.02 -4.66 -23.34
C PRO A 169 11.44 -3.51 -24.20
N GLY A 170 10.13 -3.53 -24.46
CA GLY A 170 9.45 -2.53 -25.29
C GLY A 170 9.13 -1.24 -24.54
N ASN A 171 8.83 -0.17 -25.26
CA ASN A 171 8.36 1.09 -24.67
C ASN A 171 6.84 1.12 -24.51
N ALA A 172 6.32 1.93 -23.59
CA ALA A 172 4.88 2.23 -23.53
C ALA A 172 4.33 2.60 -24.92
N GLY A 173 3.19 2.00 -25.27
CA GLY A 173 2.58 2.02 -26.60
C GLY A 173 2.92 0.81 -27.47
N THR A 174 3.94 0.03 -27.13
CA THR A 174 4.39 -1.15 -27.92
C THR A 174 4.40 -2.47 -27.13
N ASN A 175 4.17 -2.43 -25.81
CA ASN A 175 4.19 -3.63 -24.99
C ASN A 175 2.96 -4.50 -25.25
N SER A 176 3.16 -5.82 -25.33
CA SER A 176 2.12 -6.82 -25.56
C SER A 176 2.27 -8.06 -24.69
N THR A 177 3.02 -7.96 -23.58
CA THR A 177 3.31 -9.09 -22.68
C THR A 177 2.45 -8.99 -21.43
N ALA A 178 1.55 -9.95 -21.23
CA ALA A 178 0.79 -10.03 -20.00
C ALA A 178 1.72 -10.30 -18.81
N TYR A 179 1.39 -9.76 -17.65
CA TYR A 179 2.21 -9.91 -16.45
C TYR A 179 2.42 -11.39 -16.08
N LEU A 180 1.38 -12.22 -16.22
CA LEU A 180 1.49 -13.64 -15.91
C LEU A 180 2.44 -14.38 -16.88
N ASP A 181 2.42 -14.02 -18.16
CA ASP A 181 3.37 -14.56 -19.15
C ASP A 181 4.80 -14.13 -18.83
N PHE A 182 4.99 -12.87 -18.43
CA PHE A 182 6.29 -12.35 -18.02
C PHE A 182 6.88 -13.08 -16.81
N VAL A 183 6.07 -13.32 -15.78
CA VAL A 183 6.48 -14.03 -14.55
C VAL A 183 6.82 -15.49 -14.84
N THR A 184 6.03 -16.14 -15.71
CA THR A 184 6.17 -17.58 -15.99
C THR A 184 7.12 -17.91 -17.15
N ALA A 185 7.72 -16.91 -17.77
CA ALA A 185 8.66 -17.08 -18.88
C ALA A 185 9.94 -17.84 -18.51
N LYS A 186 10.33 -17.84 -17.23
CA LYS A 186 11.49 -18.58 -16.71
C LYS A 186 11.02 -19.60 -15.67
N PRO A 187 11.58 -20.82 -15.64
CA PRO A 187 11.24 -21.80 -14.61
C PRO A 187 11.60 -21.27 -13.23
N PHE A 188 10.87 -21.71 -12.21
CA PHE A 188 11.13 -21.47 -10.80
C PHE A 188 10.64 -22.66 -9.98
N THR A 189 11.14 -22.80 -8.76
CA THR A 189 10.87 -23.96 -7.89
C THR A 189 10.00 -23.61 -6.69
N PHE A 190 10.03 -22.33 -6.29
CA PHE A 190 9.21 -21.80 -5.21
C PHE A 190 8.69 -20.41 -5.51
N PHE A 191 7.49 -20.07 -5.02
CA PHE A 191 6.96 -18.71 -5.14
C PHE A 191 6.29 -18.19 -3.86
N THR A 192 6.24 -16.86 -3.74
CA THR A 192 5.28 -16.15 -2.88
C THR A 192 4.36 -15.34 -3.78
N CYS A 193 3.04 -15.40 -3.55
CA CYS A 193 2.05 -14.62 -4.30
C CYS A 193 1.25 -13.70 -3.37
N TRP A 194 1.45 -12.39 -3.50
CA TRP A 194 0.67 -11.35 -2.83
C TRP A 194 0.01 -10.40 -3.85
N LEU A 195 -0.82 -10.97 -4.71
CA LEU A 195 -1.75 -10.23 -5.55
C LEU A 195 -3.11 -10.11 -4.84
N GLY A 196 -3.92 -9.13 -5.24
CA GLY A 196 -5.27 -8.95 -4.70
C GLY A 196 -5.42 -7.79 -3.69
N ASN A 197 -4.34 -7.30 -3.08
CA ASN A 197 -4.46 -6.21 -2.09
C ASN A 197 -4.97 -4.91 -2.73
N ASN A 198 -4.47 -4.55 -3.92
CA ASN A 198 -4.88 -3.34 -4.63
C ASN A 198 -6.31 -3.42 -5.17
N ASP A 199 -6.89 -4.62 -5.30
CA ASP A 199 -8.26 -4.82 -5.72
C ASP A 199 -9.25 -4.20 -4.72
N ALA A 200 -8.92 -4.23 -3.42
CA ALA A 200 -9.69 -3.58 -2.34
C ALA A 200 -9.08 -2.23 -1.92
N LEU A 201 -7.78 -2.18 -1.63
CA LEU A 201 -7.13 -0.97 -1.13
C LEU A 201 -7.26 0.21 -2.10
N GLY A 202 -7.08 -0.04 -3.41
CA GLY A 202 -7.18 1.01 -4.42
C GLY A 202 -8.56 1.66 -4.47
N TYR A 203 -9.63 0.89 -4.24
CA TYR A 203 -10.99 1.44 -4.14
C TYR A 203 -11.14 2.27 -2.86
N ALA A 204 -10.72 1.72 -1.72
CA ALA A 204 -10.86 2.35 -0.41
C ALA A 204 -10.08 3.67 -0.29
N THR A 205 -8.88 3.78 -0.89
CA THR A 205 -8.04 4.99 -0.85
C THR A 205 -8.28 5.94 -2.03
N SER A 206 -9.27 5.67 -2.88
CA SER A 206 -9.66 6.54 -4.00
C SER A 206 -11.07 7.09 -3.84
N ASP A 207 -11.53 7.15 -2.59
CA ASP A 207 -12.83 7.73 -2.25
C ASP A 207 -14.00 7.01 -2.96
N GLY A 208 -13.85 5.70 -3.19
CA GLY A 208 -14.83 4.87 -3.89
C GLY A 208 -14.91 5.14 -5.40
N SER A 209 -13.86 5.70 -6.01
CA SER A 209 -13.85 6.04 -7.44
C SER A 209 -14.11 4.83 -8.35
N ALA A 210 -15.00 5.01 -9.32
CA ALA A 210 -15.27 4.00 -10.35
C ALA A 210 -14.03 3.67 -11.21
N ALA A 211 -13.07 4.60 -11.33
CA ALA A 211 -11.80 4.35 -12.01
C ALA A 211 -10.95 3.30 -11.29
N TYR A 212 -11.18 3.10 -9.98
CA TYR A 212 -10.50 2.11 -9.15
C TYR A 212 -11.48 1.15 -8.50
N ALA A 213 -12.59 0.86 -9.18
CA ALA A 213 -13.68 0.01 -8.69
C ALA A 213 -13.18 -1.25 -7.97
N LEU A 214 -13.89 -1.61 -6.90
CA LEU A 214 -13.69 -2.85 -6.17
C LEU A 214 -13.88 -4.04 -7.12
N THR A 215 -12.91 -4.94 -7.16
CA THR A 215 -13.01 -6.13 -8.01
C THR A 215 -14.12 -7.05 -7.50
N ASP A 216 -15.06 -7.41 -8.39
CA ASP A 216 -16.14 -8.35 -8.07
C ASP A 216 -15.58 -9.69 -7.53
N LYS A 217 -16.27 -10.29 -6.55
CA LYS A 217 -15.81 -11.52 -5.88
C LYS A 217 -15.65 -12.70 -6.84
N THR A 218 -16.55 -12.84 -7.82
CA THR A 218 -16.49 -13.93 -8.81
C THR A 218 -15.30 -13.72 -9.74
N THR A 219 -15.13 -12.49 -10.22
CA THR A 219 -14.00 -12.10 -11.07
C THR A 219 -12.66 -12.29 -10.34
N PHE A 220 -12.59 -11.86 -9.07
CA PHE A 220 -11.43 -12.07 -8.21
C PHE A 220 -11.09 -13.55 -8.10
N ALA A 221 -12.06 -14.40 -7.74
CA ALA A 221 -11.84 -15.83 -7.56
C ALA A 221 -11.33 -16.50 -8.85
N GLN A 222 -11.90 -16.13 -9.99
CA GLN A 222 -11.48 -16.64 -11.30
C GLN A 222 -10.04 -16.23 -11.64
N LEU A 223 -9.70 -14.95 -11.51
CA LEU A 223 -8.37 -14.43 -11.85
C LEU A 223 -7.30 -14.94 -10.89
N TYR A 224 -7.62 -15.04 -9.59
CA TYR A 224 -6.70 -15.61 -8.60
C TYR A 224 -6.45 -17.09 -8.88
N THR A 225 -7.50 -17.87 -9.16
CA THR A 225 -7.36 -19.30 -9.53
C THR A 225 -6.52 -19.45 -10.79
N THR A 226 -6.75 -18.62 -11.82
CA THR A 226 -5.96 -18.60 -13.05
C THR A 226 -4.48 -18.33 -12.77
N THR A 227 -4.21 -17.35 -11.90
CA THR A 227 -2.85 -16.99 -11.48
C THR A 227 -2.16 -18.16 -10.78
N ILE A 228 -2.80 -18.78 -9.79
CA ILE A 228 -2.21 -19.89 -9.05
C ILE A 228 -2.03 -21.13 -9.94
N ALA A 229 -2.96 -21.41 -10.84
CA ALA A 229 -2.83 -22.50 -11.80
C ALA A 229 -1.61 -22.30 -12.71
N ALA A 230 -1.36 -21.07 -13.20
CA ALA A 230 -0.17 -20.78 -13.99
C ALA A 230 1.13 -20.92 -13.17
N LEU A 231 1.15 -20.42 -11.92
CA LEU A 231 2.34 -20.51 -11.07
C LEU A 231 2.69 -21.94 -10.65
N THR A 232 1.70 -22.83 -10.57
CA THR A 232 1.87 -24.23 -10.17
C THR A 232 1.95 -25.20 -11.35
N LYS A 233 1.81 -24.72 -12.59
CA LYS A 233 1.77 -25.53 -13.83
C LYS A 233 2.95 -26.49 -13.98
N SER A 234 4.14 -26.06 -13.56
CA SER A 234 5.38 -26.84 -13.62
C SER A 234 5.74 -27.54 -12.29
N GLY A 235 4.80 -27.65 -11.35
CA GLY A 235 4.98 -28.35 -10.07
C GLY A 235 5.57 -27.49 -8.95
N ALA A 236 5.87 -26.22 -9.20
CA ALA A 236 6.37 -25.30 -8.17
C ALA A 236 5.38 -25.20 -7.00
N LYS A 237 5.91 -25.19 -5.78
CA LYS A 237 5.15 -24.93 -4.56
C LYS A 237 5.28 -23.47 -4.18
N GLY A 238 4.42 -22.99 -3.29
CA GLY A 238 4.52 -21.61 -2.88
C GLY A 238 3.61 -21.25 -1.73
N VAL A 239 3.74 -20.01 -1.30
CA VAL A 239 2.91 -19.38 -0.28
C VAL A 239 2.01 -18.36 -0.95
N VAL A 240 0.73 -18.41 -0.65
CA VAL A 240 -0.23 -17.36 -0.96
C VAL A 240 -0.53 -16.56 0.30
N THR A 241 -0.60 -15.25 0.18
CA THR A 241 -0.91 -14.36 1.31
C THR A 241 -2.37 -13.96 1.25
N THR A 242 -3.02 -13.86 2.41
CA THR A 242 -4.37 -13.29 2.51
C THR A 242 -4.36 -11.79 2.25
N ILE A 243 -5.53 -11.25 1.89
CA ILE A 243 -5.75 -9.80 1.87
C ILE A 243 -6.17 -9.41 3.29
N PRO A 244 -5.39 -8.59 4.02
CA PRO A 244 -5.82 -8.09 5.30
C PRO A 244 -7.00 -7.13 5.12
N ASP A 245 -7.72 -6.85 6.21
CA ASP A 245 -8.64 -5.71 6.21
C ASP A 245 -7.84 -4.45 5.88
N VAL A 246 -8.21 -3.77 4.79
CA VAL A 246 -7.48 -2.60 4.29
C VAL A 246 -7.82 -1.34 5.06
N THR A 247 -8.90 -1.35 5.84
CA THR A 247 -9.37 -0.18 6.62
C THR A 247 -8.52 0.08 7.86
N VAL A 248 -7.82 -0.94 8.38
CA VAL A 248 -7.04 -0.83 9.63
C VAL A 248 -5.77 0.02 9.52
N ILE A 249 -5.41 0.47 8.31
CA ILE A 249 -4.19 1.25 8.09
C ILE A 249 -4.36 2.68 8.64
N PRO A 250 -3.27 3.37 9.05
CA PRO A 250 -3.35 4.73 9.58
C PRO A 250 -4.04 5.75 8.68
N TYR A 251 -4.12 5.50 7.37
CA TYR A 251 -4.82 6.36 6.40
C TYR A 251 -6.28 6.63 6.79
N PHE A 252 -7.00 5.64 7.34
CA PHE A 252 -8.42 5.76 7.68
C PHE A 252 -8.65 6.24 9.11
N HIS A 253 -7.62 6.22 9.95
CA HIS A 253 -7.74 6.47 11.40
C HIS A 253 -6.99 7.71 11.88
N TYR A 254 -6.31 8.44 10.98
CA TYR A 254 -5.58 9.66 11.36
C TYR A 254 -6.52 10.83 11.66
N ILE A 255 -7.52 11.07 10.80
CA ILE A 255 -8.56 12.07 11.04
C ILE A 255 -9.73 11.37 11.71
N THR A 256 -10.06 11.78 12.94
CA THR A 256 -11.14 11.14 13.71
C THR A 256 -12.33 12.06 13.86
N VAL A 257 -13.54 11.50 13.94
CA VAL A 257 -14.77 12.25 14.23
C VAL A 257 -14.64 13.14 15.48
N PRO A 258 -14.12 12.65 16.63
CA PRO A 258 -13.92 13.49 17.80
C PRO A 258 -12.94 14.64 17.57
N ALA A 259 -11.88 14.44 16.78
CA ALA A 259 -10.92 15.50 16.46
C ALA A 259 -11.55 16.62 15.63
N LEU A 260 -12.38 16.27 14.63
CA LEU A 260 -13.11 17.25 13.83
C LEU A 260 -14.16 18.01 14.65
N VAL A 261 -14.93 17.32 15.49
CA VAL A 261 -15.90 17.97 16.39
C VAL A 261 -15.18 18.92 17.36
N ALA A 262 -14.08 18.50 17.97
CA ALA A 262 -13.29 19.36 18.85
C ALA A 262 -12.72 20.59 18.13
N ALA A 263 -12.29 20.43 16.86
CA ALA A 263 -11.84 21.56 16.04
C ALA A 263 -12.99 22.54 15.75
N ALA A 264 -14.18 22.04 15.42
CA ALA A 264 -15.36 22.86 15.18
C ALA A 264 -15.81 23.62 16.45
N GLN A 265 -15.75 22.98 17.62
CA GLN A 265 -16.12 23.59 18.90
C GLN A 265 -15.24 24.78 19.30
N LYS A 266 -13.98 24.84 18.83
CA LYS A 266 -13.10 26.00 19.02
C LYS A 266 -13.60 27.24 18.28
N VAL A 267 -14.36 27.05 17.19
CA VAL A 267 -14.99 28.14 16.44
C VAL A 267 -16.36 28.50 17.02
N ASN A 268 -17.19 27.49 17.30
CA ASN A 268 -18.48 27.66 17.96
C ASN A 268 -18.81 26.44 18.84
N PRO A 269 -18.97 26.60 20.16
CA PRO A 269 -19.26 25.50 21.08
C PRO A 269 -20.52 24.68 20.77
N LEU A 270 -21.44 25.23 19.97
CA LEU A 270 -22.67 24.54 19.55
C LEU A 270 -22.44 23.46 18.48
N PHE A 271 -21.27 23.42 17.83
CA PHE A 271 -20.95 22.40 16.83
C PHE A 271 -20.54 21.08 17.50
N THR A 272 -21.52 20.34 18.01
CA THR A 272 -21.30 19.08 18.74
C THR A 272 -21.40 17.83 17.86
N THR A 273 -21.80 17.98 16.59
CA THR A 273 -22.13 16.85 15.72
C THR A 273 -21.50 17.04 14.35
N LEU A 274 -20.82 15.99 13.87
CA LEU A 274 -20.40 15.87 12.47
C LEU A 274 -21.51 15.13 11.69
N TYR A 275 -21.90 15.66 10.54
CA TYR A 275 -22.89 15.06 9.65
C TYR A 275 -22.23 14.53 8.40
N ILE A 276 -22.60 13.30 8.00
CA ILE A 276 -22.06 12.62 6.83
C ILE A 276 -23.20 12.12 5.93
N LYS A 277 -22.91 11.98 4.64
CA LYS A 277 -23.74 11.30 3.65
C LYS A 277 -23.28 9.85 3.58
N ALA A 278 -24.06 8.92 4.13
CA ALA A 278 -23.71 7.50 4.25
C ALA A 278 -24.84 6.61 3.72
N LEU A 279 -24.53 5.37 3.36
CA LEU A 279 -25.56 4.38 3.03
C LEU A 279 -26.43 4.08 4.25
N ASP A 280 -27.68 3.70 4.03
CA ASP A 280 -28.51 3.07 5.05
C ASP A 280 -28.60 1.56 4.80
N GLN A 281 -29.26 0.83 5.70
CA GLN A 281 -29.48 -0.62 5.57
C GLN A 281 -30.27 -1.00 4.32
N SER A 282 -30.93 -0.04 3.65
CA SER A 282 -31.66 -0.24 2.40
C SER A 282 -30.84 0.15 1.16
N GLY A 283 -29.56 0.52 1.33
CA GLY A 283 -28.65 0.91 0.26
C GLY A 283 -28.88 2.34 -0.27
N ASN A 284 -29.57 3.20 0.48
CA ASN A 284 -29.79 4.60 0.07
C ASN A 284 -28.86 5.55 0.80
N TYR A 285 -28.33 6.55 0.08
CA TYR A 285 -27.51 7.58 0.72
C TYR A 285 -28.37 8.57 1.51
N VAL A 286 -28.27 8.51 2.83
CA VAL A 286 -28.96 9.38 3.78
C VAL A 286 -27.97 10.28 4.52
N THR A 287 -28.46 11.40 5.05
CA THR A 287 -27.66 12.21 5.97
C THR A 287 -27.88 11.70 7.39
N ARG A 288 -26.79 11.43 8.11
CA ARG A 288 -26.83 11.08 9.53
C ARG A 288 -25.66 11.68 10.29
N ALA A 289 -25.74 11.63 11.63
CA ALA A 289 -24.58 11.91 12.46
C ALA A 289 -23.50 10.84 12.24
N ALA A 290 -22.25 11.28 12.18
CA ALA A 290 -21.09 10.40 12.17
C ALA A 290 -20.90 9.76 13.55
N THR A 291 -20.33 8.57 13.55
CA THR A 291 -19.94 7.80 14.73
C THR A 291 -18.43 7.58 14.71
N ASN A 292 -17.85 7.11 15.82
CA ASN A 292 -16.43 6.75 15.85
C ASN A 292 -16.09 5.53 14.98
N ALA A 293 -17.09 4.86 14.40
CA ALA A 293 -16.90 3.78 13.45
C ALA A 293 -16.81 4.29 12.00
N ASP A 294 -17.15 5.55 11.74
CA ASP A 294 -17.02 6.15 10.41
C ASP A 294 -15.59 6.70 10.23
N ASP A 295 -14.90 6.18 9.22
CA ASP A 295 -13.50 6.49 8.96
C ASP A 295 -13.39 7.71 8.03
N ILE A 296 -12.79 8.80 8.52
CA ILE A 296 -12.58 10.00 7.71
C ILE A 296 -11.33 9.82 6.87
N MET A 297 -11.45 10.06 5.56
CA MET A 297 -10.33 9.94 4.63
C MET A 297 -9.22 10.93 4.98
N LEU A 298 -7.96 10.49 4.95
CA LEU A 298 -6.79 11.37 5.11
C LEU A 298 -6.75 12.50 4.07
N THR A 299 -7.38 12.31 2.91
CA THR A 299 -7.50 13.29 1.82
C THR A 299 -8.52 14.39 2.09
N PHE A 300 -9.35 14.27 3.14
CA PHE A 300 -10.30 15.31 3.51
C PHE A 300 -9.58 16.62 3.85
N ASP A 301 -9.91 17.69 3.11
CA ASP A 301 -9.38 19.03 3.41
C ASP A 301 -10.10 19.62 4.62
N THR A 302 -9.49 19.45 5.79
CA THR A 302 -10.01 19.96 7.07
C THR A 302 -10.30 21.46 7.09
N LYS A 303 -9.74 22.26 6.17
CA LYS A 303 -10.05 23.70 6.05
C LYS A 303 -11.47 23.96 5.54
N GLN A 304 -12.09 22.97 4.92
CA GLN A 304 -13.47 23.06 4.43
C GLN A 304 -14.51 22.89 5.55
N LEU A 305 -14.13 22.29 6.69
CA LEU A 305 -15.05 22.03 7.80
C LEU A 305 -15.68 23.34 8.30
N GLY A 306 -17.02 23.39 8.33
CA GLY A 306 -17.79 24.58 8.71
C GLY A 306 -17.84 25.70 7.65
N GLY A 307 -17.05 25.58 6.58
CA GLY A 307 -17.01 26.53 5.47
C GLY A 307 -18.17 26.42 4.50
N VAL A 308 -18.05 27.13 3.37
CA VAL A 308 -19.00 27.05 2.25
C VAL A 308 -18.48 26.06 1.21
N VAL A 309 -19.21 24.96 1.02
CA VAL A 309 -18.92 23.93 0.02
C VAL A 309 -20.23 23.61 -0.70
N ASN A 310 -20.16 23.36 -2.02
CA ASN A 310 -21.36 23.12 -2.85
C ASN A 310 -22.43 24.24 -2.76
N GLY A 311 -22.00 25.48 -2.51
CA GLY A 311 -22.89 26.63 -2.36
C GLY A 311 -23.69 26.68 -1.06
N GLN A 312 -23.41 25.79 -0.09
CA GLN A 312 -24.07 25.75 1.21
C GLN A 312 -23.06 26.01 2.34
N PRO A 313 -23.42 26.74 3.41
CA PRO A 313 -22.54 26.96 4.55
C PRO A 313 -22.48 25.73 5.48
N LEU A 314 -21.61 25.79 6.50
CA LEU A 314 -21.53 24.80 7.58
C LEU A 314 -21.23 23.37 7.11
N TYR A 315 -20.31 23.22 6.15
CA TYR A 315 -19.95 21.90 5.60
C TYR A 315 -19.51 20.91 6.69
N GLY A 316 -20.12 19.73 6.72
CA GLY A 316 -19.94 18.70 7.75
C GLY A 316 -20.58 19.01 9.11
N LEU A 317 -21.05 20.24 9.37
CA LEU A 317 -21.58 20.70 10.66
C LEU A 317 -23.09 21.01 10.63
N SER A 318 -23.73 20.81 9.48
CA SER A 318 -25.18 20.91 9.30
C SER A 318 -25.72 19.67 8.59
N PRO A 319 -26.89 19.15 8.97
CA PRO A 319 -27.54 18.05 8.24
C PRO A 319 -27.95 18.44 6.81
N THR A 320 -28.05 19.74 6.51
CA THR A 320 -28.30 20.23 5.13
C THR A 320 -27.03 20.31 4.28
N ASN A 321 -25.85 20.17 4.89
CA ASN A 321 -24.57 20.21 4.20
C ASN A 321 -23.56 19.23 4.83
N PRO A 322 -23.84 17.91 4.78
CA PRO A 322 -22.97 16.89 5.38
C PRO A 322 -21.68 16.72 4.57
N LEU A 323 -20.67 16.09 5.18
CA LEU A 323 -19.55 15.54 4.43
C LEU A 323 -20.06 14.53 3.40
N LEU A 324 -19.43 14.50 2.24
CA LEU A 324 -19.83 13.64 1.14
C LEU A 324 -19.34 12.20 1.37
N SER A 325 -20.00 11.22 0.74
CA SER A 325 -19.61 9.80 0.84
C SER A 325 -18.21 9.51 0.31
N LYS A 326 -17.64 10.42 -0.50
CA LYS A 326 -16.26 10.34 -0.96
C LYS A 326 -15.25 10.71 0.14
N GLU A 327 -15.66 11.37 1.21
CA GLU A 327 -14.77 11.85 2.28
C GLU A 327 -14.78 10.93 3.51
N VAL A 328 -15.72 9.98 3.55
CA VAL A 328 -15.96 9.10 4.69
C VAL A 328 -16.17 7.67 4.19
N LEU A 329 -15.41 6.71 4.71
CA LEU A 329 -15.76 5.30 4.60
C LEU A 329 -16.72 4.98 5.74
N ASP A 330 -18.00 4.89 5.40
CA ASP A 330 -19.05 4.66 6.39
C ASP A 330 -19.17 3.18 6.78
N VAL A 331 -19.61 2.94 8.02
CA VAL A 331 -19.98 1.60 8.50
C VAL A 331 -21.44 1.33 8.13
N ASN A 332 -21.66 0.76 6.95
CA ASN A 332 -22.94 0.12 6.56
C ASN A 332 -22.71 -1.20 5.84
#